data_AF-A0A7W1PPD9-F1
#
_entry.id   AF-A0A7W1PPD9-F1
#
_cell.length_a   1.000
_cell.length_b   1.000
_cell.length_c   1.000
_cell.angle_alpha   90.00
_cell.angle_beta   90.00
_cell.angle_gamma   90.00
#
_symmetry.space_group_name_H-M   'P 1'
#
loop_
_entity.id
_entity.type
_entity.pdbx_description
1 polymer ?
#
loop_
_entity_poly.entity_id
_entity_poly.type
_entity_poly.pdbx_seq_one_letter_code
_entity_poly.pdbx_strand_id
1 'polypeptide(L)'
;MRLQHLSATAHPAGNRIVLQWVNLDPAGFPRVRVVRREGTHPTSPVDGIVLTPGDAPPHLEREDGAWISRLEDSGLRSDTVYYYALFPYEEPEPPRAGPDPANRTGAMATAPNGSAARMEELLPAIYRRYDADRVRDNPPGLRPEDRNKGPLRRLLEVTGSQLDQLESFARSTLDLHDIERVDGRLLPLLAQWVGWPTDHRLEIAGQRNELRQAPHIYKTIGIIPTVEATIKRVLGWESRVKEFAHNVFLSNRPERLNLWLRERDAAGVWTTPTEPLSLDFAYEGRPAAGHDAEGTLWLFYHTLRKGEWDIWYKTYRTAEGWSPSQPLTRGSRIDQHPVAVLWEDRLWVFWNSYSETERAWRIESRERSGGEWLSGRVLWDDEIERKRPSAVVDGSGGLWLFWLERVSGRWQLRYNRRV
;
A
#
# COMPACT_ATOMS: atom_id res chain seq x y z
N MET A 1 21.07 -27.33 20.37
CA MET A 1 20.55 -28.72 20.35
C MET A 1 19.03 -28.67 20.28
N ARG A 2 18.43 -29.49 19.41
CA ARG A 2 16.99 -29.50 19.12
C ARG A 2 16.34 -30.69 19.81
N LEU A 3 15.34 -30.41 20.64
CA LEU A 3 14.49 -31.43 21.26
C LEU A 3 13.47 -31.93 20.23
N GLN A 4 13.09 -33.21 20.31
CA GLN A 4 12.09 -33.80 19.44
C GLN A 4 10.78 -34.04 20.18
N HIS A 5 9.68 -34.13 19.42
CA HIS A 5 8.34 -34.39 19.94
C HIS A 5 7.91 -33.48 21.10
N LEU A 6 8.41 -32.24 21.12
CA LEU A 6 8.01 -31.25 22.11
C LEU A 6 6.52 -30.94 21.96
N SER A 7 5.77 -31.17 23.03
CA SER A 7 4.33 -30.94 23.08
C SER A 7 3.91 -30.34 24.42
N ALA A 8 2.86 -29.53 24.38
CA ALA A 8 2.20 -28.95 25.54
C ALA A 8 0.71 -29.26 25.44
N THR A 9 0.13 -29.85 26.47
CA THR A 9 -1.29 -30.24 26.49
C THR A 9 -1.94 -29.84 27.81
N ALA A 10 -3.17 -29.33 27.75
CA ALA A 10 -3.96 -29.06 28.94
C ALA A 10 -4.17 -30.34 29.75
N HIS A 11 -3.98 -30.28 31.06
CA HIS A 11 -4.26 -31.42 31.92
C HIS A 11 -5.79 -31.56 32.14
N PRO A 12 -6.36 -32.77 32.14
CA PRO A 12 -7.79 -32.98 32.37
C PRO A 12 -8.29 -32.43 33.72
N ALA A 13 -7.45 -32.47 34.76
CA ALA A 13 -7.78 -31.87 36.07
C ALA A 13 -7.89 -30.34 36.07
N GLY A 14 -7.64 -29.65 34.94
CA GLY A 14 -7.68 -28.19 34.84
C GLY A 14 -6.51 -27.50 35.53
N ASN A 15 -6.30 -26.22 35.23
CA ASN A 15 -5.29 -25.31 35.80
C ASN A 15 -3.85 -25.84 35.77
N ARG A 16 -3.58 -26.76 34.84
CA ARG A 16 -2.27 -27.38 34.67
C ARG A 16 -2.00 -27.67 33.20
N ILE A 17 -0.73 -27.64 32.82
CA ILE A 17 -0.24 -28.00 31.49
C ILE A 17 0.83 -29.06 31.64
N VAL A 18 0.74 -30.11 30.82
CA VAL A 18 1.75 -31.16 30.75
C VAL A 18 2.64 -30.88 29.55
N LEU A 19 3.93 -30.82 29.81
CA LEU A 19 4.98 -30.74 28.80
C LEU A 19 5.63 -32.11 28.64
N GLN A 20 5.84 -32.52 27.40
CA GLN A 20 6.56 -33.75 27.07
C GLN A 20 7.50 -33.49 25.90
N TRP A 21 8.71 -34.04 25.97
CA TRP A 21 9.69 -33.95 24.90
C TRP A 21 10.69 -35.11 24.95
N VAL A 22 11.46 -35.25 23.87
CA VAL A 22 12.53 -36.25 23.72
C VAL A 22 13.86 -35.53 23.53
N ASN A 23 14.83 -35.90 24.37
CA ASN A 23 16.22 -35.48 24.27
C ASN A 23 17.04 -36.60 23.62
N LEU A 24 17.56 -36.35 22.40
CA LEU A 24 18.36 -37.31 21.64
C LEU A 24 19.86 -37.31 22.00
N ASP A 25 20.33 -36.29 22.71
CA ASP A 25 21.74 -36.14 23.10
C ASP A 25 21.83 -35.78 24.58
N PRO A 26 21.43 -36.69 25.48
CA PRO A 26 21.50 -36.45 26.91
C PRO A 26 22.94 -36.40 27.43
N ALA A 27 23.92 -36.97 26.69
CA ALA A 27 25.33 -36.89 27.06
C ALA A 27 25.88 -35.47 26.91
N GLY A 28 25.57 -34.78 25.80
CA GLY A 28 25.98 -33.38 25.59
C GLY A 28 25.08 -32.35 26.30
N PHE A 29 23.80 -32.67 26.52
CA PHE A 29 22.84 -31.76 27.15
C PHE A 29 21.99 -32.48 28.20
N PRO A 30 22.58 -32.85 29.36
CA PRO A 30 21.88 -33.62 30.39
C PRO A 30 20.81 -32.81 31.12
N ARG A 31 20.86 -31.47 31.06
CA ARG A 31 19.91 -30.60 31.76
C ARG A 31 19.12 -29.77 30.78
N VAL A 32 17.84 -29.54 31.11
CA VAL A 32 16.94 -28.70 30.32
C VAL A 32 16.25 -27.73 31.26
N ARG A 33 16.50 -26.43 31.08
CA ARG A 33 15.76 -25.40 31.80
C ARG A 33 14.48 -25.07 31.07
N VAL A 34 13.34 -25.28 31.73
CA VAL A 34 12.02 -24.91 31.21
C VAL A 34 11.61 -23.57 31.79
N VAL A 35 11.32 -22.61 30.91
CA VAL A 35 10.84 -21.27 31.30
C VAL A 35 9.45 -21.06 30.73
N ARG A 36 8.58 -20.45 31.53
CA ARG A 36 7.20 -20.09 31.18
C ARG A 36 7.02 -18.59 31.16
N ARG A 37 6.26 -18.09 30.19
CA ARG A 37 5.80 -16.71 30.13
C ARG A 37 4.39 -16.63 29.54
N GLU A 38 3.70 -15.53 29.84
CA GLU A 38 2.39 -15.20 29.29
C GLU A 38 2.53 -14.22 28.12
N GLY A 39 1.64 -14.33 27.13
CA GLY A 39 1.58 -13.43 25.96
C GLY A 39 2.65 -13.64 24.89
N THR A 40 3.81 -14.21 25.24
CA THR A 40 4.89 -14.55 24.28
C THR A 40 5.84 -15.61 24.83
N HIS A 41 6.59 -16.27 23.95
CA HIS A 41 7.65 -17.19 24.34
C HIS A 41 8.79 -16.46 25.09
N PRO A 42 9.36 -17.08 26.13
CA PRO A 42 10.61 -16.62 26.73
C PRO A 42 11.74 -16.56 25.71
N THR A 43 12.50 -15.47 25.72
CA THR A 43 13.66 -15.26 24.82
C THR A 43 14.99 -15.60 25.48
N SER A 44 15.02 -15.66 26.82
CA SER A 44 16.20 -16.02 27.59
C SER A 44 15.85 -16.98 28.75
N PRO A 45 16.84 -17.69 29.31
CA PRO A 45 16.63 -18.65 30.40
C PRO A 45 16.21 -18.02 31.74
N VAL A 46 16.09 -16.69 31.79
CA VAL A 46 15.63 -15.90 32.95
C VAL A 46 14.43 -15.00 32.61
N ASP A 47 13.94 -15.06 31.37
CA ASP A 47 12.83 -14.24 30.86
C ASP A 47 11.47 -14.89 31.17
N GLY A 48 11.12 -14.96 32.45
CA GLY A 48 9.86 -15.51 32.93
C GLY A 48 10.01 -16.35 34.19
N ILE A 49 9.08 -17.28 34.36
CA ILE A 49 9.03 -18.17 35.53
C ILE A 49 9.75 -19.47 35.17
N VAL A 50 10.82 -19.80 35.90
CA VAL A 50 11.59 -21.03 35.72
C VAL A 50 10.89 -22.17 36.45
N LEU A 51 10.59 -23.26 35.74
CA LEU A 51 9.89 -24.42 36.30
C LEU A 51 10.85 -25.51 36.82
N THR A 52 12.07 -25.55 36.30
CA THR A 52 13.10 -26.53 36.69
C THR A 52 14.35 -25.79 37.19
N PRO A 53 14.39 -25.38 38.46
CA PRO A 53 15.52 -24.66 39.02
C PRO A 53 16.67 -25.63 39.31
N GLY A 54 17.52 -25.87 38.32
CA GLY A 54 18.82 -26.50 38.54
C GLY A 54 18.82 -28.02 38.75
N ASP A 55 17.72 -28.72 38.45
CA ASP A 55 17.65 -30.18 38.41
C ASP A 55 17.28 -30.68 37.01
N ALA A 56 17.78 -31.88 36.64
CA ALA A 56 17.35 -32.54 35.42
C ALA A 56 15.87 -32.95 35.57
N PRO A 57 15.01 -32.64 34.59
CA PRO A 57 13.61 -33.03 34.65
C PRO A 57 13.47 -34.56 34.71
N PRO A 58 12.41 -35.07 35.35
CA PRO A 58 12.13 -36.50 35.39
C PRO A 58 12.13 -37.07 33.97
N HIS A 59 12.89 -38.14 33.76
CA HIS A 59 13.03 -38.77 32.45
C HIS A 59 13.03 -40.29 32.53
N LEU A 60 12.64 -40.90 31.41
CA LEU A 60 12.79 -42.32 31.14
C LEU A 60 13.81 -42.49 30.04
N GLU A 61 14.82 -43.32 30.29
CA GLU A 61 15.82 -43.69 29.30
C GLU A 61 15.25 -44.76 28.35
N ARG A 62 15.39 -44.54 27.05
CA ARG A 62 15.01 -45.49 26.01
C ARG A 62 16.21 -46.36 25.62
N GLU A 63 15.95 -47.51 25.01
CA GLU A 63 16.98 -48.43 24.51
C GLU A 63 17.95 -47.81 23.49
N ASP A 64 17.53 -46.74 22.80
CA ASP A 64 18.35 -45.98 21.85
C ASP A 64 19.19 -44.87 22.51
N GLY A 65 19.21 -44.79 23.84
CA GLY A 65 19.95 -43.79 24.61
C GLY A 65 19.28 -42.43 24.69
N ALA A 66 18.09 -42.24 24.11
CA ALA A 66 17.33 -41.00 24.20
C ALA A 66 16.54 -40.90 25.52
N TRP A 67 16.38 -39.69 26.06
CA TRP A 67 15.60 -39.44 27.27
C TRP A 67 14.21 -38.88 26.93
N ILE A 68 13.14 -39.53 27.39
CA ILE A 68 11.78 -38.98 27.35
C ILE A 68 11.53 -38.25 28.66
N SER A 69 11.35 -36.94 28.61
CA SER A 69 11.06 -36.13 29.79
C SER A 69 9.60 -35.69 29.81
N ARG A 70 9.04 -35.62 31.03
CA ARG A 70 7.68 -35.12 31.28
C ARG A 70 7.69 -34.17 32.47
N LEU A 71 7.07 -33.00 32.31
CA LEU A 71 6.96 -31.97 33.35
C LEU A 71 5.51 -31.49 33.45
N GLU A 72 4.99 -31.40 34.67
CA GLU A 72 3.66 -30.84 34.95
C GLU A 72 3.82 -29.44 35.54
N ASP A 73 3.23 -28.46 34.86
CA ASP A 73 3.14 -27.08 35.33
C ASP A 73 1.76 -26.84 35.94
N SER A 74 1.72 -26.38 37.19
CA SER A 74 0.48 -26.29 37.99
C SER A 74 0.25 -24.90 38.55
N GLY A 75 -0.99 -24.64 38.99
CA GLY A 75 -1.39 -23.32 39.52
C GLY A 75 -1.60 -22.28 38.41
N LEU A 76 -1.92 -22.72 37.20
CA LEU A 76 -2.15 -21.85 36.05
C LEU A 76 -3.53 -21.22 36.10
N ARG A 77 -3.64 -20.00 35.57
CA ARG A 77 -4.94 -19.35 35.40
C ARG A 77 -5.70 -20.05 34.28
N SER A 78 -6.99 -20.28 34.53
CA SER A 78 -7.86 -20.92 33.55
C SER A 78 -8.03 -20.05 32.30
N ASP A 79 -8.33 -20.71 31.19
CA ASP A 79 -8.63 -20.12 29.88
C ASP A 79 -7.53 -19.15 29.40
N THR A 80 -6.28 -19.39 29.83
CA THR A 80 -5.12 -18.54 29.55
C THR A 80 -4.07 -19.33 28.78
N VAL A 81 -3.52 -18.75 27.71
CA VAL A 81 -2.46 -19.37 26.90
C VAL A 81 -1.09 -19.08 27.52
N TYR A 82 -0.37 -20.15 27.83
CA TYR A 82 0.99 -20.09 28.35
C TYR A 82 1.98 -20.53 27.28
N TYR A 83 3.12 -19.83 27.23
CA TYR A 83 4.19 -20.08 26.28
C TYR A 83 5.43 -20.56 27.02
N TYR A 84 6.04 -21.60 26.48
CA TYR A 84 7.19 -22.28 27.04
C TYR A 84 8.36 -22.20 26.08
N ALA A 85 9.56 -22.08 26.65
CA ALA A 85 10.82 -22.25 25.95
C ALA A 85 11.73 -23.16 26.78
N LEU A 86 12.34 -24.12 26.09
CA LEU A 86 13.24 -25.10 26.69
C LEU A 86 14.68 -24.77 26.28
N PHE A 87 15.56 -24.71 27.27
CA PHE A 87 16.98 -24.39 27.11
C PHE A 87 17.82 -25.58 27.58
N PRO A 88 18.20 -26.50 26.68
CA PRO A 88 19.16 -27.54 26.98
C PRO A 88 20.53 -26.95 27.30
N TYR A 89 21.22 -27.48 28.30
CA TYR A 89 22.57 -27.05 28.71
C TYR A 89 23.35 -28.17 29.39
N GLU A 90 24.68 -27.99 29.45
CA GLU A 90 25.64 -28.86 30.12
C GLU A 90 26.20 -28.13 31.34
N GLU A 91 26.34 -28.79 32.48
CA GLU A 91 27.10 -28.18 33.59
C GLU A 91 28.61 -28.25 33.32
N PRO A 92 29.38 -27.19 33.61
CA PRO A 92 29.02 -26.00 34.38
C PRO A 92 28.52 -24.81 33.54
N GLU A 93 28.32 -24.96 32.22
CA GLU A 93 27.87 -23.87 31.36
C GLU A 93 26.40 -23.48 31.64
N PRO A 94 26.09 -22.20 31.90
CA PRO A 94 24.70 -21.78 32.03
C PRO A 94 23.97 -21.93 30.68
N PRO A 95 22.64 -22.16 30.70
CA PRO A 95 21.85 -22.18 29.47
C PRO A 95 22.03 -20.87 28.70
N ARG A 96 22.24 -21.00 27.39
CA ARG A 96 22.50 -19.86 26.50
C ARG A 96 21.22 -19.09 26.19
N ALA A 97 21.34 -17.80 25.94
CA ALA A 97 20.23 -16.96 25.48
C ALA A 97 19.88 -17.28 24.01
N GLY A 98 18.60 -17.10 23.64
CA GLY A 98 18.10 -17.43 22.30
C GLY A 98 17.82 -18.93 22.15
N PRO A 99 16.67 -19.42 22.65
CA PRO A 99 16.33 -20.83 22.49
C PRO A 99 16.15 -21.13 21.00
N ASP A 100 16.54 -22.33 20.57
CA ASP A 100 16.20 -22.86 19.25
C ASP A 100 14.68 -22.69 19.05
N PRO A 101 14.22 -22.07 17.94
CA PRO A 101 12.79 -21.91 17.67
C PRO A 101 12.00 -23.23 17.75
N ALA A 102 12.64 -24.37 17.50
CA ALA A 102 12.03 -25.69 17.62
C ALA A 102 11.82 -26.16 19.08
N ASN A 103 12.49 -25.53 20.05
CA ASN A 103 12.36 -25.83 21.48
C ASN A 103 11.32 -24.94 22.18
N ARG A 104 10.34 -24.45 21.41
CA ARG A 104 9.26 -23.58 21.89
C ARG A 104 7.92 -24.28 21.69
N THR A 105 7.03 -24.12 22.65
CA THR A 105 5.67 -24.65 22.56
C THR A 105 4.72 -23.83 23.43
N GLY A 106 3.42 -23.98 23.23
CA GLY A 106 2.41 -23.26 23.99
C GLY A 106 1.11 -24.03 24.04
N ALA A 107 0.37 -23.85 25.13
CA ALA A 107 -0.93 -24.45 25.31
C ALA A 107 -1.80 -23.57 26.20
N MET A 108 -3.11 -23.70 26.05
CA MET A 108 -4.07 -23.08 26.95
C MET A 108 -4.29 -23.96 28.18
N ALA A 109 -4.26 -23.36 29.36
CA ALA A 109 -4.69 -24.03 30.58
C ALA A 109 -6.23 -24.01 30.66
N THR A 110 -6.87 -25.16 30.82
CA THR A 110 -8.34 -25.27 30.92
C THR A 110 -8.81 -25.15 32.37
N ALA A 111 -10.07 -24.81 32.60
CA ALA A 111 -10.67 -24.77 33.94
C ALA A 111 -11.22 -26.15 34.35
N PRO A 112 -11.19 -26.51 35.64
CA PRO A 112 -12.00 -27.61 36.17
C PRO A 112 -13.43 -27.10 36.42
N ASN A 113 -14.23 -26.96 35.35
CA ASN A 113 -15.59 -26.41 35.37
C ASN A 113 -16.60 -27.25 36.17
N GLY A 114 -16.21 -28.45 36.63
CA GLY A 114 -16.99 -29.26 37.54
C GLY A 114 -18.10 -30.03 36.85
N SER A 115 -17.96 -30.35 35.55
CA SER A 115 -18.96 -31.12 34.79
C SER A 115 -19.25 -32.47 35.45
N ALA A 116 -18.23 -33.12 36.04
CA ALA A 116 -18.43 -34.35 36.80
C ALA A 116 -19.42 -34.17 37.98
N ALA A 117 -19.38 -33.02 38.67
CA ALA A 117 -20.33 -32.71 39.72
C ALA A 117 -21.74 -32.48 39.20
N ARG A 118 -21.85 -31.69 38.13
CA ARG A 118 -23.15 -31.44 37.50
C ARG A 118 -23.78 -32.75 37.03
N MET A 119 -23.01 -33.66 36.43
CA MET A 119 -23.48 -34.98 36.03
C MET A 119 -23.93 -35.82 37.22
N GLU A 120 -23.16 -35.84 38.31
CA GLU A 120 -23.53 -36.53 39.55
C GLU A 120 -24.83 -35.98 40.14
N GLU A 121 -25.01 -34.66 40.12
CA GLU A 121 -26.20 -33.97 40.62
C GLU A 121 -27.48 -34.33 39.86
N LEU A 122 -27.36 -34.64 38.56
CA LEU A 122 -28.47 -35.08 37.71
C LEU A 122 -28.88 -36.54 37.96
N LEU A 123 -28.05 -37.33 38.66
CA LEU A 123 -28.40 -38.70 38.99
C LEU A 123 -29.40 -38.77 40.16
N PRO A 124 -30.30 -39.77 40.17
CA PRO A 124 -31.20 -40.00 41.29
C PRO A 124 -30.47 -40.08 42.63
N ALA A 125 -31.08 -39.54 43.68
CA ALA A 125 -30.47 -39.42 45.01
C ALA A 125 -29.98 -40.76 45.61
N ILE A 126 -30.59 -41.88 45.21
CA ILE A 126 -30.17 -43.23 45.62
C ILE A 126 -28.73 -43.52 45.21
N TYR A 127 -28.31 -43.18 43.99
CA TYR A 127 -26.96 -43.44 43.49
C TYR A 127 -25.93 -42.56 44.19
N ARG A 128 -26.26 -41.30 44.46
CA ARG A 128 -25.40 -40.37 45.20
C ARG A 128 -25.14 -40.84 46.64
N ARG A 129 -26.18 -41.37 47.30
CA ARG A 129 -26.05 -41.91 48.66
C ARG A 129 -25.14 -43.13 48.68
N TYR A 130 -25.34 -44.08 47.76
CA TYR A 130 -24.46 -45.25 47.64
C TYR A 130 -23.02 -44.88 47.31
N ASP A 131 -22.80 -43.83 46.53
CA ASP A 131 -21.45 -43.35 46.23
C ASP A 131 -20.75 -42.76 47.46
N ALA A 132 -21.47 -41.91 48.22
CA ALA A 132 -20.97 -41.29 49.43
C ALA A 132 -20.61 -42.31 50.53
N ASP A 133 -21.42 -43.36 50.69
CA ASP A 133 -21.18 -44.41 51.68
C ASP A 133 -19.88 -45.20 51.37
N ARG A 134 -19.51 -45.33 50.08
CA ARG A 134 -18.32 -46.07 49.62
C ARG A 134 -17.02 -45.29 49.62
N VAL A 135 -17.03 -44.01 50.01
CA VAL A 135 -15.79 -43.21 50.14
C VAL A 135 -14.84 -43.81 51.19
N ARG A 136 -15.37 -44.53 52.18
CA ARG A 136 -14.60 -45.20 53.24
C ARG A 136 -13.80 -46.41 52.76
N ASP A 137 -14.18 -46.98 51.61
CA ASP A 137 -13.58 -48.20 51.03
C ASP A 137 -12.56 -47.87 49.92
N ASN A 138 -11.95 -46.70 49.99
CA ASN A 138 -11.07 -46.19 48.94
C ASN A 138 -9.77 -47.02 48.82
N PRO A 139 -9.37 -47.46 47.60
CA PRO A 139 -8.19 -48.28 47.41
C PRO A 139 -6.89 -47.53 47.80
N PRO A 140 -5.87 -48.26 48.30
CA PRO A 140 -4.56 -47.67 48.57
C PRO A 140 -3.92 -47.15 47.27
N GLY A 141 -3.27 -45.98 47.33
CA GLY A 141 -2.59 -45.37 46.19
C GLY A 141 -3.39 -44.30 45.42
N LEU A 142 -4.61 -43.96 45.86
CA LEU A 142 -5.35 -42.83 45.29
C LEU A 142 -4.64 -41.49 45.53
N ARG A 143 -4.69 -40.64 44.50
CA ARG A 143 -4.21 -39.25 44.57
C ARG A 143 -4.95 -38.49 45.67
N PRO A 144 -4.29 -37.58 46.41
CA PRO A 144 -4.92 -36.84 47.51
C PRO A 144 -6.24 -36.16 47.14
N GLU A 145 -6.30 -35.60 45.93
CA GLU A 145 -7.47 -34.91 45.37
C GLU A 145 -8.69 -35.82 45.12
N ASP A 146 -8.49 -37.13 44.98
CA ASP A 146 -9.54 -38.11 44.68
C ASP A 146 -10.01 -38.89 45.92
N ARG A 147 -9.35 -38.70 47.08
CA ARG A 147 -9.64 -39.45 48.32
C ARG A 147 -11.00 -39.13 48.94
N ASN A 148 -11.54 -37.94 48.65
CA ASN A 148 -12.84 -37.52 49.17
C ASN A 148 -13.99 -37.79 48.18
N LYS A 149 -13.70 -38.36 47.01
CA LYS A 149 -14.68 -38.66 45.97
C LYS A 149 -15.10 -40.12 46.08
N GLY A 150 -16.36 -40.44 45.83
CA GLY A 150 -16.82 -41.83 45.74
C GLY A 150 -16.43 -42.48 44.40
N PRO A 151 -16.55 -43.81 44.27
CA PRO A 151 -16.23 -44.53 43.03
C PRO A 151 -17.01 -44.06 41.79
N LEU A 152 -18.30 -43.78 41.91
CA LEU A 152 -19.13 -43.23 40.83
C LEU A 152 -18.66 -41.82 40.48
N ARG A 153 -18.41 -40.95 41.46
CA ARG A 153 -17.86 -39.63 41.16
C ARG A 153 -16.53 -39.72 40.41
N ARG A 154 -15.59 -40.58 40.84
CA ARG A 154 -14.33 -40.80 40.12
C ARG A 154 -14.53 -41.31 38.69
N LEU A 155 -15.52 -42.17 38.46
CA LEU A 155 -15.86 -42.62 37.11
C LEU A 155 -16.36 -41.45 36.25
N LEU A 156 -17.24 -40.61 36.80
CA LEU A 156 -17.75 -39.41 36.11
C LEU A 156 -16.66 -38.36 35.86
N GLU A 157 -15.59 -38.30 36.65
CA GLU A 157 -14.45 -37.41 36.39
C GLU A 157 -13.71 -37.76 35.09
N VAL A 158 -13.71 -39.03 34.65
CA VAL A 158 -13.06 -39.43 33.39
C VAL A 158 -13.69 -38.70 32.20
N THR A 159 -15.02 -38.66 32.14
CA THR A 159 -15.75 -37.96 31.07
C THR A 159 -15.92 -36.48 31.39
N GLY A 160 -16.18 -36.13 32.66
CA GLY A 160 -16.40 -34.77 33.12
C GLY A 160 -15.19 -33.87 32.92
N SER A 161 -13.97 -34.38 33.16
CA SER A 161 -12.75 -33.62 32.88
C SER A 161 -12.57 -33.30 31.39
N GLN A 162 -12.99 -34.19 30.49
CA GLN A 162 -12.97 -33.92 29.04
C GLN A 162 -14.02 -32.89 28.64
N LEU A 163 -15.22 -32.94 29.24
CA LEU A 163 -16.25 -31.93 29.05
C LEU A 163 -15.82 -30.56 29.57
N ASP A 164 -15.13 -30.52 30.72
CA ASP A 164 -14.56 -29.29 31.27
C ASP A 164 -13.54 -28.67 30.30
N GLN A 165 -12.69 -29.48 29.68
CA GLN A 165 -11.77 -29.01 28.64
C GLN A 165 -12.51 -28.45 27.43
N LEU A 166 -13.53 -29.17 26.93
CA LEU A 166 -14.36 -28.71 25.81
C LEU A 166 -15.05 -27.38 26.13
N GLU A 167 -15.59 -27.21 27.34
CA GLU A 167 -16.20 -25.97 27.80
C GLU A 167 -15.19 -24.81 27.79
N SER A 168 -13.96 -25.03 28.28
CA SER A 168 -12.88 -24.05 28.22
C SER A 168 -12.48 -23.68 26.79
N PHE A 169 -12.33 -24.66 25.89
CA PHE A 169 -12.03 -24.38 24.48
C PHE A 169 -13.17 -23.62 23.78
N ALA A 170 -14.42 -23.97 24.07
CA ALA A 170 -15.59 -23.26 23.54
C ALA A 170 -15.64 -21.81 24.04
N ARG A 171 -15.39 -21.58 25.33
CA ARG A 171 -15.30 -20.22 25.91
C ARG A 171 -14.15 -19.42 25.30
N SER A 172 -12.97 -20.01 25.15
CA SER A 172 -11.82 -19.37 24.50
C SER A 172 -12.10 -19.00 23.03
N THR A 173 -12.94 -19.78 22.33
CA THR A 173 -13.33 -19.48 20.95
C THR A 173 -14.10 -18.14 20.84
N LEU A 174 -14.84 -17.76 21.87
CA LEU A 174 -15.53 -16.45 21.92
C LEU A 174 -14.54 -15.29 22.02
N ASP A 175 -13.38 -15.53 22.62
CA ASP A 175 -12.32 -14.54 22.83
C ASP A 175 -11.30 -14.49 21.65
N LEU A 176 -11.56 -15.18 20.53
CA LEU A 176 -10.62 -15.18 19.39
C LEU A 176 -10.37 -13.79 18.79
N HIS A 177 -11.28 -12.85 19.00
CA HIS A 177 -11.14 -11.46 18.56
C HIS A 177 -10.24 -10.62 19.49
N ASP A 178 -9.96 -11.09 20.71
CA ASP A 178 -9.15 -10.38 21.69
C ASP A 178 -7.65 -10.63 21.42
N ILE A 179 -6.98 -9.59 20.94
CA ILE A 179 -5.55 -9.58 20.59
C ILE A 179 -4.66 -9.92 21.79
N GLU A 180 -5.09 -9.77 23.04
CA GLU A 180 -4.32 -10.09 24.25
C GLU A 180 -4.56 -11.51 24.78
N ARG A 181 -5.72 -12.10 24.49
CA ARG A 181 -6.09 -13.42 25.02
C ARG A 181 -5.89 -14.56 24.02
N VAL A 182 -6.02 -14.27 22.74
CA VAL A 182 -5.92 -15.28 21.66
C VAL A 182 -4.58 -16.02 21.66
N ASP A 183 -4.56 -17.26 21.21
CA ASP A 183 -3.30 -17.98 20.96
C ASP A 183 -2.49 -17.27 19.87
N GLY A 184 -1.18 -17.11 20.11
CA GLY A 184 -0.24 -16.45 19.21
C GLY A 184 -0.20 -17.07 17.82
N ARG A 185 -0.49 -18.37 17.72
CA ARG A 185 -0.58 -19.10 16.43
C ARG A 185 -1.71 -18.57 15.53
N LEU A 186 -2.71 -17.91 16.10
CA LEU A 186 -3.87 -17.38 15.38
C LEU A 186 -3.74 -15.89 15.07
N LEU A 187 -2.73 -15.19 15.59
CA LEU A 187 -2.47 -13.77 15.27
C LEU A 187 -2.34 -13.50 13.77
N PRO A 188 -1.68 -14.36 12.95
CA PRO A 188 -1.62 -14.12 11.51
C PRO A 188 -2.99 -14.12 10.83
N LEU A 189 -3.96 -14.90 11.34
CA LEU A 189 -5.32 -14.93 10.81
C LEU A 189 -6.07 -13.63 11.15
N LEU A 190 -5.89 -13.11 12.36
CA LEU A 190 -6.43 -11.80 12.75
C LEU A 190 -5.80 -10.66 11.94
N ALA A 191 -4.49 -10.74 11.69
CA ALA A 191 -3.78 -9.79 10.84
C ALA A 191 -4.35 -9.78 9.42
N GLN A 192 -4.59 -10.96 8.85
CA GLN A 192 -5.19 -11.11 7.53
C GLN A 192 -6.59 -10.48 7.45
N TRP A 193 -7.41 -10.59 8.50
CA TRP A 193 -8.75 -9.98 8.54
C TRP A 193 -8.72 -8.46 8.41
N VAL A 194 -7.69 -7.80 8.96
CA VAL A 194 -7.50 -6.35 8.84
C VAL A 194 -6.57 -5.96 7.69
N GLY A 195 -6.13 -6.92 6.86
CA GLY A 195 -5.20 -6.69 5.75
C GLY A 195 -3.78 -6.31 6.18
N TRP A 196 -3.38 -6.59 7.43
CA TRP A 196 -2.07 -6.27 7.97
C TRP A 196 -1.05 -7.38 7.67
N PRO A 197 0.12 -7.08 7.07
CA PRO A 197 1.16 -8.08 6.85
C PRO A 197 1.78 -8.51 8.19
N THR A 198 1.87 -9.82 8.43
CA THR A 198 2.47 -10.33 9.68
C THR A 198 3.98 -10.44 9.55
N ASP A 199 4.73 -9.76 10.42
CA ASP A 199 6.17 -9.97 10.53
C ASP A 199 6.48 -11.17 11.45
N HIS A 200 6.81 -12.31 10.84
CA HIS A 200 7.19 -13.53 11.54
C HIS A 200 8.57 -13.47 12.22
N ARG A 201 9.36 -12.41 12.00
CA ARG A 201 10.64 -12.19 12.69
C ARG A 201 10.43 -11.66 14.11
N LEU A 202 9.28 -11.04 14.37
CA LEU A 202 8.93 -10.54 15.69
C LEU A 202 8.43 -11.67 16.58
N GLU A 203 8.78 -11.60 17.87
CA GLU A 203 8.15 -12.42 18.89
C GLU A 203 6.64 -12.12 18.98
N ILE A 204 5.87 -13.06 19.53
CA ILE A 204 4.39 -12.97 19.60
C ILE A 204 3.93 -11.66 20.25
N ALA A 205 4.60 -11.20 21.31
CA ALA A 205 4.28 -9.91 21.93
C ALA A 205 4.47 -8.72 20.97
N GLY A 206 5.49 -8.75 20.12
CA GLY A 206 5.71 -7.75 19.08
C GLY A 206 4.59 -7.77 18.04
N GLN A 207 4.21 -8.95 17.56
CA GLN A 207 3.09 -9.14 16.62
C GLN A 207 1.76 -8.64 17.19
N ARG A 208 1.46 -8.90 18.48
CA ARG A 208 0.27 -8.34 19.15
C ARG A 208 0.29 -6.82 19.17
N ASN A 209 1.44 -6.23 19.51
CA ASN A 209 1.58 -4.78 19.51
C ASN A 209 1.41 -4.19 18.11
N GLU A 210 1.84 -4.88 17.05
CA GLU A 210 1.58 -4.47 15.67
C GLU A 210 0.07 -4.44 15.37
N LEU A 211 -0.61 -5.55 15.67
CA LEU A 211 -2.04 -5.68 15.40
C LEU A 211 -2.86 -4.66 16.18
N ARG A 212 -2.47 -4.37 17.42
CA ARG A 212 -3.10 -3.34 18.25
C ARG A 212 -2.98 -1.94 17.63
N GLN A 213 -1.85 -1.65 16.98
CA GLN A 213 -1.57 -0.34 16.38
C GLN A 213 -2.09 -0.22 14.94
N ALA A 214 -2.31 -1.33 14.23
CA ALA A 214 -2.73 -1.36 12.84
C ALA A 214 -3.97 -0.47 12.54
N PRO A 215 -5.07 -0.48 13.33
CA PRO A 215 -6.21 0.38 13.06
C PRO A 215 -5.90 1.89 13.13
N HIS A 216 -4.96 2.30 13.99
CA HIS A 216 -4.55 3.70 14.09
C HIS A 216 -3.75 4.12 12.84
N ILE A 217 -2.89 3.23 12.36
CA ILE A 217 -2.11 3.44 11.13
C ILE A 217 -3.07 3.54 9.94
N TYR A 218 -4.02 2.61 9.78
CA TYR A 218 -5.01 2.64 8.69
C TYR A 218 -5.80 3.97 8.62
N LYS A 219 -6.18 4.52 9.78
CA LYS A 219 -6.90 5.81 9.85
C LYS A 219 -6.08 7.01 9.41
N THR A 220 -4.76 6.88 9.31
CA THR A 220 -3.85 7.97 8.94
C THR A 220 -3.15 7.74 7.59
N ILE A 221 -3.51 6.67 6.87
CA ILE A 221 -3.02 6.41 5.52
C ILE A 221 -3.48 7.55 4.61
N GLY A 222 -2.52 8.32 4.11
CA GLY A 222 -2.74 9.55 3.35
C GLY A 222 -1.89 10.73 3.84
N ILE A 223 -1.32 10.63 5.05
CA ILE A 223 -0.42 11.64 5.60
C ILE A 223 1.03 11.21 5.35
N ILE A 224 1.87 12.12 4.85
CA ILE A 224 3.30 11.89 4.52
C ILE A 224 4.05 11.17 5.68
N PRO A 225 4.00 11.68 6.93
CA PRO A 225 4.58 11.00 8.10
C PRO A 225 4.13 9.54 8.28
N THR A 226 2.87 9.22 8.00
CA THR A 226 2.35 7.86 8.17
C THR A 226 2.92 6.91 7.11
N VAL A 227 3.11 7.38 5.87
CA VAL A 227 3.74 6.58 4.82
C VAL A 227 5.20 6.30 5.19
N GLU A 228 5.94 7.31 5.65
CA GLU A 228 7.33 7.14 6.10
C GLU A 228 7.42 6.18 7.30
N ALA A 229 6.55 6.35 8.30
CA ALA A 229 6.49 5.48 9.46
C ALA A 229 6.14 4.04 9.09
N THR A 230 5.24 3.84 8.13
CA THR A 230 4.86 2.50 7.64
C THR A 230 6.02 1.82 6.92
N ILE A 231 6.73 2.54 6.04
CA ILE A 231 7.91 2.01 5.33
C ILE A 231 9.01 1.64 6.33
N LYS A 232 9.31 2.53 7.28
CA LYS A 232 10.29 2.27 8.32
C LYS A 232 9.91 1.07 9.18
N ARG A 233 8.62 0.92 9.49
CA ARG A 233 8.12 -0.17 10.32
C ARG A 233 8.15 -1.52 9.61
N VAL A 234 7.71 -1.58 8.35
CA VAL A 234 7.62 -2.82 7.57
C VAL A 234 8.98 -3.28 7.04
N LEU A 235 9.81 -2.34 6.58
CA LEU A 235 11.08 -2.65 5.90
C LEU A 235 12.31 -2.34 6.76
N GLY A 236 12.16 -1.66 7.89
CA GLY A 236 13.28 -1.18 8.70
C GLY A 236 14.04 0.01 8.07
N TRP A 237 13.53 0.58 6.99
CA TRP A 237 14.24 1.61 6.22
C TRP A 237 13.75 3.01 6.55
N GLU A 238 14.67 3.90 6.90
CA GLU A 238 14.38 5.33 6.90
C GLU A 238 14.00 5.76 5.48
N SER A 239 12.87 6.45 5.35
CA SER A 239 12.37 6.92 4.06
C SER A 239 11.95 8.38 4.16
N ARG A 240 12.09 9.09 3.05
CA ARG A 240 11.57 10.45 2.89
C ARG A 240 10.53 10.44 1.78
N VAL A 241 9.32 10.84 2.10
CA VAL A 241 8.19 10.88 1.17
C VAL A 241 7.95 12.33 0.78
N LYS A 242 8.00 12.60 -0.53
CA LYS A 242 7.68 13.92 -1.09
C LYS A 242 6.45 13.77 -1.98
N GLU A 243 5.45 14.61 -1.76
CA GLU A 243 4.26 14.64 -2.60
C GLU A 243 4.58 15.33 -3.93
N PHE A 244 4.51 14.59 -5.05
CA PHE A 244 5.00 15.03 -6.35
C PHE A 244 3.90 15.53 -7.31
N ALA A 245 2.69 15.86 -6.82
CA ALA A 245 1.56 16.28 -7.66
C ALA A 245 1.89 17.44 -8.64
N HIS A 246 2.88 18.28 -8.31
CA HIS A 246 3.31 19.44 -9.11
C HIS A 246 4.60 19.23 -9.93
N ASN A 247 5.21 18.04 -9.90
CA ASN A 247 6.53 17.78 -10.53
C ASN A 247 6.52 16.58 -11.49
N VAL A 248 5.34 16.10 -11.91
CA VAL A 248 5.23 15.06 -12.94
C VAL A 248 5.30 15.72 -14.32
N PHE A 249 6.29 15.32 -15.11
CA PHE A 249 6.36 15.65 -16.52
C PHE A 249 5.22 14.92 -17.24
N LEU A 250 4.13 15.63 -17.56
CA LEU A 250 3.03 15.08 -18.33
C LEU A 250 3.40 15.15 -19.81
N SER A 251 3.94 14.06 -20.34
CA SER A 251 4.37 13.94 -21.75
C SER A 251 3.22 14.13 -22.77
N ASN A 252 1.97 14.20 -22.30
CA ASN A 252 0.76 14.36 -23.11
C ASN A 252 0.01 15.68 -22.85
N ARG A 253 0.58 16.64 -22.13
CA ARG A 253 0.00 17.98 -22.01
C ARG A 253 0.87 19.00 -22.74
N PRO A 254 0.35 19.64 -23.81
CA PRO A 254 1.11 20.64 -24.53
C PRO A 254 1.36 21.85 -23.62
N GLU A 255 2.52 22.48 -23.81
CA GLU A 255 2.96 23.64 -23.04
C GLU A 255 1.96 24.79 -23.12
N ARG A 256 1.64 25.35 -21.95
CA ARG A 256 0.74 26.50 -21.82
C ARG A 256 1.57 27.75 -21.63
N LEU A 257 1.74 28.54 -22.70
CA LEU A 257 2.54 29.77 -22.65
C LEU A 257 1.63 31.00 -22.59
N ASN A 258 1.95 31.90 -21.65
CA ASN A 258 1.29 33.20 -21.56
C ASN A 258 1.77 34.12 -22.69
N LEU A 259 0.84 34.88 -23.28
CA LEU A 259 1.17 35.93 -24.22
C LEU A 259 1.52 37.21 -23.47
N TRP A 260 2.69 37.78 -23.74
CA TRP A 260 3.16 39.04 -23.16
C TRP A 260 3.47 40.04 -24.27
N LEU A 261 3.17 41.32 -24.01
CA LEU A 261 3.53 42.42 -24.90
C LEU A 261 4.61 43.27 -24.26
N ARG A 262 5.66 43.55 -25.00
CA ARG A 262 6.67 44.54 -24.65
C ARG A 262 6.77 45.53 -25.79
N GLU A 263 6.70 46.79 -25.47
CA GLU A 263 6.83 47.89 -26.42
C GLU A 263 8.17 48.56 -26.17
N ARG A 264 8.77 49.10 -27.22
CA ARG A 264 10.02 49.85 -27.13
C ARG A 264 9.71 51.30 -27.42
N ASP A 265 10.02 52.17 -26.47
CA ASP A 265 9.80 53.62 -26.64
C ASP A 265 10.81 54.23 -27.63
N ALA A 266 10.61 55.51 -27.97
CA ALA A 266 11.50 56.25 -28.87
C ALA A 266 12.93 56.41 -28.31
N ALA A 267 13.12 56.30 -26.99
CA ALA A 267 14.42 56.31 -26.33
C ALA A 267 15.10 54.93 -26.33
N GLY A 268 14.42 53.90 -26.83
CA GLY A 268 14.93 52.55 -26.97
C GLY A 268 14.79 51.67 -25.73
N VAL A 269 14.00 52.09 -24.74
CA VAL A 269 13.73 51.35 -23.50
C VAL A 269 12.51 50.45 -23.70
N TRP A 270 12.63 49.19 -23.27
CA TRP A 270 11.53 48.23 -23.32
C TRP A 270 10.62 48.35 -22.11
N THR A 271 9.31 48.27 -22.32
CA THR A 271 8.33 48.19 -21.24
C THR A 271 8.46 46.87 -20.47
N THR A 272 8.07 46.91 -19.20
CA THR A 272 7.99 45.75 -18.30
C THR A 272 6.54 45.53 -17.91
N PRO A 273 5.79 44.71 -18.67
CA PRO A 273 4.38 44.45 -18.38
C PRO A 273 4.23 43.75 -17.04
N THR A 274 3.22 44.14 -16.25
CA THR A 274 2.84 43.48 -14.98
C THR A 274 1.78 42.40 -15.18
N GLU A 275 1.13 42.37 -16.34
CA GLU A 275 0.04 41.46 -16.68
C GLU A 275 0.20 40.89 -18.10
N PRO A 276 -0.30 39.68 -18.37
CA PRO A 276 -0.26 39.09 -19.71
C PRO A 276 -1.21 39.83 -20.68
N LEU A 277 -0.83 39.86 -21.96
CA LEU A 277 -1.63 40.44 -23.05
C LEU A 277 -2.98 39.70 -23.24
N SER A 278 -3.03 38.42 -22.90
CA SER A 278 -4.22 37.59 -23.01
C SER A 278 -4.32 36.60 -21.87
N LEU A 279 -5.55 36.28 -21.46
CA LEU A 279 -5.86 35.14 -20.60
C LEU A 279 -5.83 33.81 -21.37
N ASP A 280 -5.75 33.87 -22.71
CA ASP A 280 -5.50 32.70 -23.54
C ASP A 280 -4.05 32.24 -23.45
N PHE A 281 -3.89 30.92 -23.42
CA PHE A 281 -2.58 30.31 -23.64
C PHE A 281 -2.31 30.17 -25.14
N ALA A 282 -1.13 30.59 -25.56
CA ALA A 282 -0.59 30.25 -26.88
C ALA A 282 0.24 28.98 -26.74
N TYR A 283 -0.28 27.89 -27.27
CA TYR A 283 0.44 26.61 -27.20
C TYR A 283 1.60 26.59 -28.20
N GLU A 284 2.63 25.79 -27.92
CA GLU A 284 3.82 25.58 -28.78
C GLU A 284 4.63 26.84 -29.18
N GLY A 285 4.32 28.00 -28.58
CA GLY A 285 5.13 29.22 -28.66
C GLY A 285 5.23 29.87 -30.03
N ARG A 286 4.21 29.74 -30.90
CA ARG A 286 4.25 30.26 -32.28
C ARG A 286 3.08 31.22 -32.60
N PRO A 287 3.00 32.39 -31.94
CA PRO A 287 2.15 33.46 -32.43
C PRO A 287 2.73 34.07 -33.72
N ALA A 288 1.86 34.63 -34.56
CA ALA A 288 2.26 35.41 -35.72
C ALA A 288 1.60 36.78 -35.69
N ALA A 289 2.34 37.80 -36.11
CA ALA A 289 1.84 39.15 -36.17
C ALA A 289 2.00 39.73 -37.58
N GLY A 290 1.08 40.58 -37.99
CA GLY A 290 1.11 41.28 -39.28
C GLY A 290 0.21 42.50 -39.27
N HIS A 291 0.50 43.48 -40.11
CA HIS A 291 -0.38 44.63 -40.31
C HIS A 291 -1.32 44.37 -41.49
N ASP A 292 -2.55 44.88 -41.41
CA ASP A 292 -3.40 45.04 -42.59
C ASP A 292 -3.06 46.33 -43.36
N ALA A 293 -3.74 46.54 -44.50
CA ALA A 293 -3.58 47.72 -45.34
C ALA A 293 -3.92 49.03 -44.60
N GLU A 294 -4.83 48.95 -43.63
CA GLU A 294 -5.26 50.07 -42.80
C GLU A 294 -4.30 50.36 -41.63
N GLY A 295 -3.23 49.57 -41.47
CA GLY A 295 -2.22 49.73 -40.42
C GLY A 295 -2.59 49.12 -39.08
N THR A 296 -3.73 48.43 -38.96
CA THR A 296 -4.11 47.69 -37.76
C THR A 296 -3.14 46.54 -37.57
N LEU A 297 -2.60 46.38 -36.36
CA LEU A 297 -1.75 45.23 -36.02
C LEU A 297 -2.64 44.04 -35.64
N TRP A 298 -2.39 42.89 -36.25
CA TRP A 298 -3.07 41.63 -35.96
C TRP A 298 -2.09 40.69 -35.28
N LEU A 299 -2.54 40.03 -34.22
CA LEU A 299 -1.83 38.96 -33.53
C LEU A 299 -2.65 37.68 -33.63
N PHE A 300 -2.11 36.69 -34.31
CA PHE A 300 -2.68 35.35 -34.45
C PHE A 300 -1.95 34.37 -33.55
N TYR A 301 -2.68 33.47 -32.92
CA TYR A 301 -2.14 32.38 -32.12
C TYR A 301 -3.12 31.20 -32.16
N HIS A 302 -2.65 30.00 -31.87
CA HIS A 302 -3.54 28.86 -31.71
C HIS A 302 -3.74 28.57 -30.22
N THR A 303 -4.96 28.20 -29.87
CA THR A 303 -5.32 27.88 -28.49
C THR A 303 -6.30 26.72 -28.43
N LEU A 304 -6.26 25.96 -27.34
CA LEU A 304 -7.18 24.87 -27.06
C LEU A 304 -8.33 25.39 -26.20
N ARG A 305 -9.52 25.53 -26.78
CA ARG A 305 -10.74 25.94 -26.09
C ARG A 305 -11.83 24.90 -26.31
N LYS A 306 -12.49 24.45 -25.24
CA LYS A 306 -13.56 23.42 -25.29
C LYS A 306 -13.19 22.11 -26.02
N GLY A 307 -11.90 21.78 -26.10
CA GLY A 307 -11.41 20.59 -26.79
C GLY A 307 -11.07 20.80 -28.27
N GLU A 308 -11.26 22.00 -28.80
CA GLU A 308 -10.98 22.35 -30.20
C GLU A 308 -9.70 23.19 -30.31
N TRP A 309 -8.86 22.86 -31.29
CA TRP A 309 -7.61 23.54 -31.60
C TRP A 309 -7.83 24.51 -32.76
N ASP A 310 -8.10 25.78 -32.41
CA ASP A 310 -8.43 26.80 -33.39
C ASP A 310 -7.37 27.91 -33.45
N ILE A 311 -7.32 28.62 -34.57
CA ILE A 311 -6.62 29.90 -34.69
C ILE A 311 -7.51 31.01 -34.14
N TRP A 312 -6.96 31.78 -33.20
CA TRP A 312 -7.56 32.97 -32.63
C TRP A 312 -6.72 34.19 -32.97
N TYR A 313 -7.35 35.37 -32.96
CA TYR A 313 -6.67 36.64 -33.17
C TYR A 313 -7.11 37.73 -32.20
N LYS A 314 -6.23 38.71 -32.03
CA LYS A 314 -6.49 40.02 -31.43
C LYS A 314 -6.01 41.10 -32.39
N THR A 315 -6.65 42.26 -32.36
CA THR A 315 -6.27 43.42 -33.18
C THR A 315 -5.86 44.57 -32.28
N TYR A 316 -4.89 45.37 -32.71
CA TYR A 316 -4.46 46.57 -32.02
C TYR A 316 -4.59 47.78 -32.94
N ARG A 317 -5.30 48.80 -32.45
CA ARG A 317 -5.36 50.13 -33.05
C ARG A 317 -4.89 51.15 -32.04
N THR A 318 -4.05 52.09 -32.47
CA THR A 318 -3.44 53.10 -31.58
C THR A 318 -4.48 53.86 -30.74
N ALA A 319 -5.66 54.15 -31.29
CA ALA A 319 -6.72 54.87 -30.58
C ALA A 319 -7.56 53.99 -29.62
N GLU A 320 -7.64 52.68 -29.86
CA GLU A 320 -8.59 51.78 -29.19
C GLU A 320 -7.89 50.73 -28.29
N GLY A 321 -6.58 50.54 -28.47
CA GLY A 321 -5.83 49.47 -27.82
C GLY A 321 -6.11 48.10 -28.43
N TRP A 322 -5.89 47.05 -27.63
CA TRP A 322 -6.12 45.65 -28.04
C TRP A 322 -7.59 45.25 -27.93
N SER A 323 -8.12 44.63 -28.97
CA SER A 323 -9.44 44.01 -28.94
C SER A 323 -9.46 42.69 -28.16
N PRO A 324 -10.65 42.24 -27.71
CA PRO A 324 -10.82 40.89 -27.17
C PRO A 324 -10.48 39.81 -28.19
N SER A 325 -10.07 38.63 -27.72
CA SER A 325 -9.77 37.48 -28.57
C SER A 325 -10.97 37.04 -29.39
N GLN A 326 -10.78 36.84 -30.71
CA GLN A 326 -11.80 36.33 -31.63
C GLN A 326 -11.28 35.12 -32.41
N PRO A 327 -12.14 34.14 -32.74
CA PRO A 327 -11.73 32.98 -33.52
C PRO A 327 -11.62 33.32 -35.02
N LEU A 328 -10.51 32.95 -35.66
CA LEU A 328 -10.36 32.93 -37.11
C LEU A 328 -10.95 31.66 -37.71
N THR A 329 -10.63 30.52 -37.09
CA THR A 329 -11.15 29.21 -37.49
C THR A 329 -12.12 28.69 -36.43
N ARG A 330 -13.04 27.83 -36.87
CA ARG A 330 -14.01 27.13 -36.02
C ARG A 330 -14.27 25.79 -36.68
N GLY A 331 -14.07 24.69 -35.96
CA GLY A 331 -14.48 23.38 -36.45
C GLY A 331 -13.75 22.21 -35.80
N SER A 332 -13.96 21.03 -36.37
CA SER A 332 -13.41 19.77 -35.87
C SER A 332 -11.98 19.46 -36.36
N ARG A 333 -11.30 20.44 -36.97
CA ARG A 333 -9.91 20.28 -37.43
C ARG A 333 -8.96 20.81 -36.37
N ILE A 334 -7.72 20.33 -36.39
CA ILE A 334 -6.66 20.82 -35.51
C ILE A 334 -5.84 21.84 -36.28
N ASP A 335 -6.12 23.13 -36.04
CA ASP A 335 -5.45 24.24 -36.69
C ASP A 335 -4.33 24.80 -35.82
N GLN A 336 -3.11 24.83 -36.36
CA GLN A 336 -1.90 25.21 -35.62
C GLN A 336 -0.93 26.04 -36.47
N HIS A 337 0.00 26.68 -35.78
CA HIS A 337 1.12 27.45 -36.36
C HIS A 337 0.67 28.50 -37.40
N PRO A 338 -0.12 29.50 -36.98
CA PRO A 338 -0.52 30.57 -37.87
C PRO A 338 0.70 31.39 -38.32
N VAL A 339 0.61 31.94 -39.52
CA VAL A 339 1.57 32.88 -40.12
C VAL A 339 0.78 33.96 -40.83
N ALA A 340 1.12 35.22 -40.59
CA ALA A 340 0.42 36.36 -41.17
C ALA A 340 1.37 37.22 -42.01
N VAL A 341 0.91 37.70 -43.17
CA VAL A 341 1.68 38.57 -44.06
C VAL A 341 0.75 39.48 -44.87
N LEU A 342 1.16 40.74 -45.07
CA LEU A 342 0.49 41.67 -45.97
C LEU A 342 1.04 41.46 -47.39
N TRP A 343 0.18 41.07 -48.33
CA TRP A 343 0.55 40.87 -49.73
C TRP A 343 -0.57 41.36 -50.66
N GLU A 344 -0.23 42.18 -51.65
CA GLU A 344 -1.19 42.82 -52.58
C GLU A 344 -2.35 43.55 -51.87
N ASP A 345 -2.03 44.34 -50.84
CA ASP A 345 -3.01 45.10 -50.04
C ASP A 345 -4.03 44.22 -49.27
N ARG A 346 -3.71 42.92 -49.12
CA ARG A 346 -4.54 41.95 -48.41
C ARG A 346 -3.74 41.28 -47.30
N LEU A 347 -4.37 41.11 -46.14
CA LEU A 347 -3.78 40.33 -45.06
C LEU A 347 -4.03 38.84 -45.32
N TRP A 348 -2.95 38.11 -45.56
CA TRP A 348 -2.95 36.67 -45.72
C TRP A 348 -2.57 35.99 -44.42
N VAL A 349 -3.35 34.96 -44.05
CA VAL A 349 -3.02 34.07 -42.93
C VAL A 349 -2.93 32.65 -43.45
N PHE A 350 -1.84 31.97 -43.11
CA PHE A 350 -1.57 30.57 -43.42
C PHE A 350 -1.45 29.78 -42.12
N TRP A 351 -1.94 28.55 -42.07
CA TRP A 351 -1.77 27.65 -40.92
C TRP A 351 -1.73 26.21 -41.41
N ASN A 352 -1.22 25.29 -40.58
CA ASN A 352 -1.42 23.87 -40.85
C ASN A 352 -2.67 23.37 -40.16
N SER A 353 -3.44 22.56 -40.87
CA SER A 353 -4.69 21.97 -40.42
C SER A 353 -4.59 20.45 -40.49
N TYR A 354 -4.96 19.76 -39.41
CA TYR A 354 -5.10 18.31 -39.40
C TYR A 354 -6.57 17.91 -39.36
N SER A 355 -6.93 17.04 -40.29
CA SER A 355 -8.24 16.43 -40.41
C SER A 355 -8.20 15.04 -39.79
N GLU A 356 -8.96 14.82 -38.72
CA GLU A 356 -9.04 13.48 -38.10
C GLU A 356 -9.66 12.44 -39.04
N THR A 357 -10.62 12.86 -39.86
CA THR A 357 -11.30 12.01 -40.85
C THR A 357 -10.34 11.53 -41.94
N GLU A 358 -9.52 12.45 -42.48
CA GLU A 358 -8.59 12.16 -43.58
C GLU A 358 -7.22 11.71 -43.07
N ARG A 359 -6.95 11.87 -41.77
CA ARG A 359 -5.69 11.54 -41.09
C ARG A 359 -4.46 12.15 -41.76
N ALA A 360 -4.59 13.38 -42.26
CA ALA A 360 -3.59 14.07 -43.04
C ALA A 360 -3.42 15.54 -42.61
N TRP A 361 -2.18 16.03 -42.67
CA TRP A 361 -1.85 17.45 -42.49
C TRP A 361 -1.90 18.20 -43.82
N ARG A 362 -2.52 19.38 -43.81
CA ARG A 362 -2.58 20.29 -44.97
C ARG A 362 -2.20 21.70 -44.56
N ILE A 363 -1.92 22.55 -45.55
CA ILE A 363 -1.79 23.99 -45.33
C ILE A 363 -3.05 24.66 -45.84
N GLU A 364 -3.70 25.42 -44.97
CA GLU A 364 -4.84 26.25 -45.31
C GLU A 364 -4.44 27.72 -45.30
N SER A 365 -5.19 28.51 -46.06
CA SER A 365 -5.02 29.95 -46.09
C SER A 365 -6.35 30.68 -46.08
N ARG A 366 -6.34 31.89 -45.52
CA ARG A 366 -7.46 32.82 -45.53
C ARG A 366 -6.91 34.21 -45.86
N GLU A 367 -7.62 34.93 -46.71
CA GLU A 367 -7.33 36.33 -46.97
C GLU A 367 -8.41 37.23 -46.38
N ARG A 368 -7.97 38.42 -45.98
CA ARG A 368 -8.81 39.51 -45.55
C ARG A 368 -8.81 40.59 -46.61
N SER A 369 -9.99 40.97 -47.09
CA SER A 369 -10.18 42.02 -48.10
C SER A 369 -11.43 42.83 -47.77
N GLY A 370 -11.37 44.16 -47.89
CA GLY A 370 -12.54 45.03 -47.74
C GLY A 370 -13.24 44.94 -46.37
N GLY A 371 -12.48 44.67 -45.30
CA GLY A 371 -13.04 44.62 -43.96
C GLY A 371 -13.61 43.25 -43.55
N GLU A 372 -13.55 42.21 -44.39
CA GLU A 372 -14.07 40.86 -44.08
C GLU A 372 -13.06 39.74 -44.35
N TRP A 373 -13.24 38.60 -43.67
CA TRP A 373 -12.49 37.37 -43.91
C TRP A 373 -13.16 36.55 -45.00
N LEU A 374 -12.48 36.33 -46.13
CA LEU A 374 -12.98 35.50 -47.23
C LEU A 374 -12.96 34.00 -46.83
N SER A 375 -13.59 33.12 -47.61
CA SER A 375 -13.60 31.68 -47.30
C SER A 375 -12.20 31.09 -47.31
N GLY A 376 -11.92 30.17 -46.37
CA GLY A 376 -10.67 29.43 -46.31
C GLY A 376 -10.46 28.60 -47.57
N ARG A 377 -9.20 28.46 -48.00
CA ARG A 377 -8.80 27.64 -49.13
C ARG A 377 -7.65 26.71 -48.73
N VAL A 378 -7.76 25.43 -49.08
CA VAL A 378 -6.65 24.49 -49.01
C VAL A 378 -5.64 24.86 -50.10
N LEU A 379 -4.37 24.90 -49.75
CA LEU A 379 -3.31 25.11 -50.72
C LEU A 379 -2.82 23.76 -51.25
N TRP A 380 -2.77 23.66 -52.59
CA TRP A 380 -2.29 22.49 -53.35
C TRP A 380 -3.16 21.23 -53.21
N ASP A 381 -2.65 20.11 -53.75
CA ASP A 381 -3.33 18.81 -53.72
C ASP A 381 -3.53 18.26 -52.30
N ASP A 382 -4.52 17.37 -52.17
CA ASP A 382 -4.86 16.70 -50.92
C ASP A 382 -4.06 15.40 -50.68
N GLU A 383 -3.27 14.95 -51.66
CA GLU A 383 -2.55 13.68 -51.61
C GLU A 383 -1.25 13.76 -50.81
N ILE A 384 -0.62 14.94 -50.76
CA ILE A 384 0.68 15.12 -50.10
C ILE A 384 0.53 15.92 -48.82
N GLU A 385 0.96 15.33 -47.70
CA GLU A 385 0.93 16.00 -46.41
C GLU A 385 1.90 17.18 -46.35
N ARG A 386 1.41 18.33 -45.86
CA ARG A 386 2.17 19.58 -45.73
C ARG A 386 1.92 20.22 -44.37
N LYS A 387 2.96 20.76 -43.72
CA LYS A 387 2.85 21.40 -42.40
C LYS A 387 3.85 22.53 -42.17
N ARG A 388 3.64 23.28 -41.08
CA ARG A 388 4.53 24.36 -40.60
C ARG A 388 4.80 25.40 -41.70
N PRO A 389 3.76 26.11 -42.19
CA PRO A 389 3.97 27.19 -43.13
C PRO A 389 4.87 28.28 -42.52
N SER A 390 5.55 29.02 -43.38
CA SER A 390 6.25 30.27 -43.07
C SER A 390 6.23 31.14 -44.31
N ALA A 391 5.93 32.43 -44.17
CA ALA A 391 5.69 33.32 -45.30
C ALA A 391 6.36 34.67 -45.09
N VAL A 392 6.84 35.27 -46.18
CA VAL A 392 7.43 36.61 -46.21
C VAL A 392 7.22 37.23 -47.58
N VAL A 393 7.03 38.55 -47.64
CA VAL A 393 7.01 39.30 -48.90
C VAL A 393 8.37 39.96 -49.09
N ASP A 394 8.96 39.76 -50.27
CA ASP A 394 10.25 40.35 -50.61
C ASP A 394 10.13 41.82 -51.05
N GLY A 395 11.26 42.52 -51.16
CA GLY A 395 11.29 43.93 -51.55
C GLY A 395 10.81 44.22 -52.99
N SER A 396 10.56 43.19 -53.80
CA SER A 396 9.96 43.33 -55.14
C SER A 396 8.45 43.06 -55.16
N GLY A 397 7.84 42.80 -53.99
CA GLY A 397 6.41 42.48 -53.86
C GLY A 397 6.06 41.01 -54.03
N GLY A 398 7.05 40.14 -54.21
CA GLY A 398 6.84 38.70 -54.38
C GLY A 398 6.58 38.00 -53.05
N LEU A 399 5.57 37.14 -52.99
CA LEU A 399 5.27 36.32 -51.81
C LEU A 399 6.08 35.02 -51.83
N TRP A 400 6.92 34.83 -50.83
CA TRP A 400 7.60 33.57 -50.54
C TRP A 400 6.84 32.79 -49.49
N LEU A 401 6.49 31.55 -49.81
CA LEU A 401 5.89 30.59 -48.88
C LEU A 401 6.80 29.37 -48.76
N PHE A 402 7.16 29.02 -47.54
CA PHE A 402 7.99 27.87 -47.15
C PHE A 402 7.13 26.87 -46.36
N TRP A 403 7.36 25.57 -46.54
CA TRP A 403 6.68 24.53 -45.79
C TRP A 403 7.48 23.24 -45.69
N LEU A 404 7.06 22.35 -44.79
CA LEU A 404 7.51 20.96 -44.77
C LEU A 404 6.53 20.10 -45.57
N GLU A 405 7.06 19.33 -46.51
CA GLU A 405 6.30 18.39 -47.36
C GLU A 405 6.75 16.96 -47.10
N ARG A 406 5.80 16.02 -47.02
CA ARG A 406 6.10 14.61 -46.78
C ARG A 406 6.34 13.87 -48.10
N VAL A 407 7.60 13.55 -48.39
CA VAL A 407 8.02 12.85 -49.61
C VAL A 407 8.75 11.56 -49.22
N SER A 408 8.28 10.41 -49.70
CA SER A 408 8.85 9.08 -49.39
C SER A 408 9.06 8.85 -47.88
N GLY A 409 8.07 9.25 -47.07
CA GLY A 409 8.09 9.08 -45.62
C GLY A 409 8.97 10.07 -44.83
N ARG A 410 9.69 11.00 -45.50
CA ARG A 410 10.51 12.03 -44.84
C ARG A 410 9.94 13.42 -45.07
N TRP A 411 10.13 14.30 -44.09
CA TRP A 411 9.78 15.73 -44.20
C TRP A 411 10.91 16.49 -44.89
N GLN A 412 10.59 17.19 -45.97
CA GLN A 412 11.54 18.01 -46.73
C GLN A 412 11.07 19.46 -46.76
N LEU A 413 12.00 20.41 -46.62
CA LEU A 413 11.70 21.83 -46.78
C LEU A 413 11.45 22.14 -48.26
N ARG A 414 10.34 22.78 -48.55
CA ARG A 414 9.93 23.25 -49.88
C ARG A 414 9.62 24.74 -49.82
N TYR A 415 9.64 25.38 -50.98
CA TYR A 415 9.25 26.77 -51.12
C TYR A 415 8.56 27.03 -52.46
N ASN A 416 7.75 28.08 -52.50
CA ASN A 416 7.15 28.63 -53.70
C ASN A 416 7.24 30.16 -53.62
N ARG A 417 7.61 30.77 -54.73
CA ARG A 417 7.55 32.22 -54.90
C ARG A 417 6.45 32.54 -55.89
N ARG A 418 5.45 33.31 -55.45
CA ARG A 418 4.45 33.92 -56.34
C ARG A 418 4.91 35.32 -56.70
N VAL A 419 4.87 35.61 -58.00
CA VAL A 419 5.22 36.91 -58.59
C VAL A 419 3.96 37.68 -58.84
#